data_AF-A0A1Y4CEJ2-F1
#
_entry.id   AF-A0A1Y4CEJ2-F1
#
_cell.length_a   1.000
_cell.length_b   1.000
_cell.length_c   1.000
_cell.angle_alpha   90.00
_cell.angle_beta   90.00
_cell.angle_gamma   90.00
#
_symmetry.space_group_name_H-M   'P 1'
#
loop_
_entity.id
_entity.type
_entity.pdbx_description
1 polymer ?
#
loop_
_entity_poly.entity_id
_entity_poly.type
_entity_poly.pdbx_seq_one_letter_code
_entity_poly.pdbx_strand_id
1 'polypeptide(L)'
;MDPDIRAFLWYVDGKAAEGAFVQALDTEVKAIKQHKETRREYMTLAMELKRQRQFGREEGREEGREEGRQEERLKMILAMLRKGFSVESIAECVQTSVEYIMELGKKNHLL
;
A
#
# COMPACT_ATOMS: atom_id res chain seq x y z
N MET A 1 10.91 58.90 -6.32
CA MET A 1 10.64 57.44 -6.36
C MET A 1 9.14 57.28 -6.47
N ASP A 2 8.68 56.46 -7.42
CA ASP A 2 7.26 56.26 -7.67
C ASP A 2 6.56 55.71 -6.41
N PRO A 3 5.42 56.30 -5.98
CA PRO A 3 4.64 55.84 -4.83
C PRO A 3 4.27 54.35 -4.89
N ASP A 4 3.93 53.83 -6.06
CA ASP A 4 3.51 52.43 -6.24
C ASP A 4 4.70 51.48 -6.08
N ILE A 5 5.89 51.87 -6.56
CA ILE A 5 7.12 51.08 -6.37
C ILE A 5 7.50 51.03 -4.89
N ARG A 6 7.35 52.14 -4.15
CA ARG A 6 7.61 52.16 -2.71
C ARG A 6 6.65 51.25 -1.94
N ALA A 7 5.37 51.32 -2.27
CA ALA A 7 4.35 50.48 -1.65
C ALA A 7 4.59 48.99 -1.92
N PHE A 8 5.01 48.65 -3.15
CA PHE A 8 5.40 47.29 -3.51
C PHE A 8 6.59 46.79 -2.70
N LEU A 9 7.66 47.58 -2.57
CA LEU A 9 8.85 47.18 -1.78
C LEU A 9 8.50 46.98 -0.29
N TRP A 10 7.64 47.83 0.26
CA TRP A 10 7.14 47.67 1.63
C TRP A 10 6.35 46.38 1.82
N TYR A 11 5.52 46.02 0.85
CA TYR A 11 4.77 44.78 0.87
C TYR A 11 5.67 43.54 0.76
N VAL A 12 6.71 43.59 -0.08
CA VAL A 12 7.72 42.50 -0.18
C VAL A 12 8.47 42.33 1.15
N ASP A 13 8.74 43.42 1.87
CA ASP A 13 9.29 43.41 3.23
C ASP A 13 8.29 42.89 4.31
N GLY A 14 7.10 42.45 3.91
CA GLY A 14 6.09 41.86 4.80
C GLY A 14 5.20 42.88 5.51
N LYS A 15 5.22 44.14 5.10
CA LYS A 15 4.33 45.19 5.63
C LYS A 15 2.98 45.18 4.90
N ALA A 16 2.03 45.96 5.40
CA ALA A 16 0.67 45.99 4.88
C ALA A 16 0.62 46.37 3.39
N ALA A 17 -0.32 45.77 2.66
CA ALA A 17 -0.59 46.10 1.26
C ALA A 17 -1.31 47.46 1.16
N GLU A 18 -0.57 48.48 0.75
CA GLU A 18 -1.07 49.84 0.59
C GLU A 18 -1.10 50.24 -0.89
N GLY A 19 -2.15 50.94 -1.32
CA GLY A 19 -2.34 51.33 -2.70
C GLY A 19 -3.02 50.26 -3.57
N ALA A 20 -3.70 50.69 -4.62
CA ALA A 20 -4.57 49.85 -5.44
C ALA A 20 -3.82 48.69 -6.10
N PHE A 21 -2.60 48.94 -6.59
CA PHE A 21 -1.76 47.93 -7.24
C PHE A 21 -1.36 46.78 -6.30
N VAL A 22 -0.86 47.12 -5.11
CA VAL A 22 -0.37 46.14 -4.14
C VAL A 22 -1.52 45.35 -3.50
N GLN A 23 -2.68 45.98 -3.31
CA GLN A 23 -3.89 45.31 -2.81
C GLN A 23 -4.45 44.29 -3.81
N ALA A 24 -4.45 44.63 -5.11
CA ALA A 24 -4.80 43.69 -6.16
C ALA A 24 -3.83 42.50 -6.17
N LEU A 25 -2.52 42.77 -6.05
CA LEU A 25 -1.49 41.74 -5.94
C LEU A 25 -1.68 40.84 -4.70
N ASP A 26 -1.95 41.42 -3.53
CA ASP A 26 -2.15 40.68 -2.28
C ASP A 26 -3.37 39.76 -2.35
N THR A 27 -4.43 40.19 -3.04
CA THR A 27 -5.62 39.38 -3.30
C THR A 27 -5.27 38.13 -4.10
N GLU A 28 -4.54 38.29 -5.20
CA GLU A 28 -4.09 37.18 -6.05
C GLU A 28 -3.12 36.24 -5.32
N VAL A 29 -2.17 36.80 -4.55
CA VAL A 29 -1.24 36.01 -3.73
C VAL A 29 -2.00 35.19 -2.68
N LYS A 30 -3.03 35.75 -2.05
CA LYS A 30 -3.90 35.02 -1.10
C LYS A 30 -4.67 33.90 -1.79
N ALA A 31 -5.24 34.14 -2.96
CA ALA A 31 -5.94 33.10 -3.73
C ALA A 31 -5.01 31.92 -4.07
N ILE A 32 -3.79 32.21 -4.54
CA ILE A 32 -2.79 31.17 -4.85
C ILE A 32 -2.32 30.43 -3.59
N LYS A 33 -2.15 31.14 -2.46
CA LYS A 33 -1.76 30.54 -1.18
C LYS A 33 -2.83 29.60 -0.62
N GLN A 34 -4.12 29.96 -0.76
CA GLN A 34 -5.23 29.07 -0.39
C GLN A 34 -5.20 27.75 -1.17
N HIS A 35 -4.81 27.78 -2.45
CA HIS A 35 -4.63 26.55 -3.24
C HIS A 35 -3.42 25.71 -2.84
N LYS A 36 -2.39 26.28 -2.19
CA LYS A 36 -1.21 25.51 -1.73
C LYS A 36 -1.52 24.60 -0.55
N GLU A 37 -2.45 24.98 0.32
CA GLU A 37 -2.94 24.10 1.39
C GLU A 37 -3.60 22.86 0.80
N THR A 38 -4.48 23.06 -0.20
CA THR A 38 -5.08 21.95 -0.97
C THR A 38 -4.02 21.11 -1.69
N ARG A 39 -2.94 21.72 -2.20
CA ARG A 39 -1.84 20.98 -2.82
C ARG A 39 -1.10 20.08 -1.82
N ARG A 40 -0.84 20.57 -0.60
CA ARG A 40 -0.15 19.78 0.43
C ARG A 40 -1.02 18.61 0.89
N GLU A 41 -2.30 18.85 1.16
CA GLU A 41 -3.27 17.83 1.53
C GLU A 41 -3.43 16.79 0.42
N TYR A 42 -3.57 17.24 -0.82
CA TYR A 42 -3.63 16.36 -1.99
C TYR A 42 -2.39 15.48 -2.14
N MET A 43 -1.19 16.06 -2.01
CA MET A 43 0.05 15.29 -2.08
C MET A 43 0.16 14.27 -0.96
N THR A 44 -0.27 14.63 0.25
CA THR A 44 -0.28 13.73 1.41
C THR A 44 -1.24 12.56 1.16
N LEU A 45 -2.47 12.84 0.71
CA LEU A 45 -3.45 11.83 0.35
C LEU A 45 -2.96 10.93 -0.79
N ALA A 46 -2.37 11.51 -1.84
CA ALA A 46 -1.84 10.75 -2.97
C ALA A 46 -0.68 9.84 -2.57
N MET A 47 0.19 10.29 -1.66
CA MET A 47 1.27 9.47 -1.10
C MET A 47 0.70 8.33 -0.25
N GLU A 48 -0.31 8.59 0.56
CA GLU A 48 -0.97 7.57 1.39
C GLU A 48 -1.65 6.51 0.52
N LEU A 49 -2.42 6.92 -0.49
CA LEU A 49 -3.03 6.01 -1.45
C LEU A 49 -1.98 5.17 -2.21
N LYS A 50 -0.85 5.77 -2.56
CA LYS A 50 0.26 5.04 -3.20
C LYS A 50 0.87 4.00 -2.25
N ARG A 51 1.07 4.35 -0.98
CA ARG A 51 1.56 3.42 0.06
C ARG A 51 0.59 2.27 0.27
N GLN A 52 -0.70 2.55 0.45
CA GLN A 52 -1.73 1.51 0.63
C GLN A 52 -1.78 0.55 -0.56
N ARG A 53 -1.70 1.07 -1.79
CA ARG A 53 -1.63 0.23 -3.00
C ARG A 53 -0.36 -0.63 -3.05
N GLN A 54 0.75 -0.14 -2.52
CA GLN A 54 1.98 -0.92 -2.44
C GLN A 54 1.86 -2.03 -1.41
N PHE A 55 1.40 -1.70 -0.19
CA PHE A 55 1.16 -2.69 0.87
C PHE A 55 0.19 -3.78 0.41
N GLY A 56 -0.96 -3.43 -0.15
CA GLY A 56 -1.92 -4.43 -0.63
C GLY A 56 -1.37 -5.33 -1.75
N ARG A 57 -0.42 -4.84 -2.56
CA ARG A 57 0.28 -5.69 -3.56
C ARG A 57 1.30 -6.62 -2.91
N GLU A 58 2.00 -6.16 -1.88
CA GLU A 58 2.97 -6.96 -1.13
C GLU A 58 2.27 -8.04 -0.32
N GLU A 59 1.23 -7.67 0.45
CA GLU A 59 0.38 -8.60 1.21
C GLU A 59 -0.26 -9.64 0.28
N GLY A 60 -0.94 -9.22 -0.80
CA GLY A 60 -1.55 -10.18 -1.73
C GLY A 60 -0.55 -11.10 -2.43
N ARG A 61 0.70 -10.65 -2.60
CA ARG A 61 1.78 -11.50 -3.15
C ARG A 61 2.33 -12.47 -2.11
N GLU A 62 2.35 -12.10 -0.84
CA GLU A 62 2.76 -12.98 0.25
C GLU A 62 1.70 -14.04 0.53
N GLU A 63 0.44 -13.62 0.70
CA GLU A 63 -0.72 -14.49 0.86
C GLU A 63 -0.82 -15.49 -0.29
N GLY A 64 -0.81 -15.01 -1.55
CA GLY A 64 -0.90 -15.90 -2.71
C GLY A 64 0.26 -16.90 -2.83
N ARG A 65 1.45 -16.56 -2.31
CA ARG A 65 2.57 -17.52 -2.27
C ARG A 65 2.38 -18.56 -1.15
N GLU A 66 1.88 -18.15 0.01
CA GLU A 66 1.62 -19.07 1.11
C GLU A 66 0.48 -20.03 0.77
N GLU A 67 -0.63 -19.52 0.24
CA GLU A 67 -1.75 -20.33 -0.26
C GLU A 67 -1.27 -21.30 -1.35
N GLY A 68 -0.48 -20.83 -2.31
CA GLY A 68 0.09 -21.67 -3.37
C GLY A 68 0.96 -22.80 -2.83
N ARG A 69 1.83 -22.52 -1.85
CA ARG A 69 2.64 -23.55 -1.17
C ARG A 69 1.78 -24.58 -0.45
N GLN A 70 0.75 -24.13 0.26
CA GLN A 70 -0.15 -25.02 0.99
C GLN A 70 -0.94 -25.92 0.04
N GLU A 71 -1.48 -25.35 -1.04
CA GLU A 71 -2.17 -26.12 -2.09
C GLU A 71 -1.26 -27.16 -2.74
N GLU A 72 -0.03 -26.78 -3.10
CA GLU A 72 0.93 -27.68 -3.72
C GLU A 72 1.30 -28.83 -2.77
N ARG A 73 1.55 -28.51 -1.50
CA ARG A 73 1.83 -29.50 -0.45
C ARG A 73 0.68 -30.50 -0.30
N LEU A 74 -0.56 -30.01 -0.31
CA LEU A 74 -1.76 -30.86 -0.20
C LEU A 74 -1.94 -31.75 -1.44
N LYS A 75 -1.76 -31.19 -2.64
CA LYS A 75 -1.77 -31.94 -3.92
C LYS A 75 -0.70 -33.04 -3.92
N MET A 76 0.50 -32.73 -3.43
CA MET A 76 1.61 -33.69 -3.31
C MET A 76 1.28 -34.85 -2.35
N ILE A 77 0.77 -34.56 -1.15
CA ILE A 77 0.35 -35.57 -0.18
C ILE A 77 -0.69 -36.52 -0.81
N LEU A 78 -1.73 -35.96 -1.43
CA LEU A 78 -2.79 -36.77 -2.05
C LEU A 78 -2.26 -37.62 -3.22
N ALA A 79 -1.32 -37.08 -4.00
CA ALA A 79 -0.68 -37.83 -5.08
C ALA A 79 0.17 -39.00 -4.55
N MET A 80 0.90 -38.80 -3.46
CA MET A 80 1.68 -39.86 -2.81
C MET A 80 0.77 -40.95 -2.22
N LEU A 81 -0.31 -40.56 -1.52
CA LEU A 81 -1.30 -41.51 -1.00
C LEU A 81 -1.91 -42.36 -2.12
N ARG A 82 -2.32 -41.74 -3.24
CA ARG A 82 -2.86 -42.47 -4.41
C ARG A 82 -1.86 -43.43 -5.04
N LYS A 83 -0.55 -43.16 -4.91
CA LYS A 83 0.52 -44.03 -5.40
C LYS A 83 0.88 -45.15 -4.40
N GLY A 84 0.23 -45.20 -3.24
CA GLY A 84 0.43 -46.26 -2.24
C GLY A 84 1.66 -46.08 -1.35
N PHE A 85 2.21 -44.86 -1.25
CA PHE A 85 3.25 -44.58 -0.26
C PHE A 85 2.68 -44.68 1.16
N SER A 86 3.49 -45.16 2.12
CA SER A 86 3.08 -45.25 3.52
C SER A 86 2.92 -43.85 4.14
N VAL A 87 2.02 -43.75 5.11
CA VAL A 87 1.71 -42.48 5.79
C VAL A 87 2.96 -41.93 6.49
N GLU A 88 3.78 -42.81 7.05
CA GLU A 88 5.01 -42.46 7.76
C GLU A 88 6.05 -41.85 6.80
N SER A 89 6.25 -42.45 5.62
CA SER A 89 7.20 -41.92 4.63
C SER A 89 6.74 -40.59 4.05
N ILE A 90 5.42 -40.39 3.87
CA ILE A 90 4.87 -39.10 3.43
C ILE A 90 5.05 -38.04 4.53
N ALA A 91 4.80 -38.40 5.80
CA ALA A 91 4.98 -37.49 6.94
C ALA A 91 6.41 -36.98 7.04
N GLU A 92 7.38 -37.86 6.87
CA GLU A 92 8.81 -37.53 6.83
C GLU A 92 9.15 -36.62 5.63
N CYS A 93 8.75 -37.02 4.41
CA CYS A 93 9.06 -36.27 3.19
C CYS A 93 8.46 -34.86 3.20
N VAL A 94 7.22 -34.75 3.68
CA VAL A 94 6.47 -33.50 3.68
C VAL A 94 6.69 -32.71 4.97
N GLN A 95 7.42 -33.27 5.96
CA GLN A 95 7.67 -32.67 7.27
C GLN A 95 6.38 -32.22 7.97
N THR A 96 5.41 -33.13 8.05
CA THR A 96 4.11 -32.92 8.72
C THR A 96 3.79 -34.10 9.62
N SER A 97 2.73 -33.99 10.42
CA SER A 97 2.36 -35.08 11.32
C SER A 97 1.69 -36.24 10.58
N VAL A 98 1.88 -37.46 11.10
CA VAL A 98 1.23 -38.66 10.57
C VAL A 98 -0.29 -38.54 10.73
N GLU A 99 -0.76 -37.97 11.86
CA GLU A 99 -2.18 -37.73 12.12
C GLU A 99 -2.81 -36.85 11.03
N TYR A 100 -2.15 -35.77 10.61
CA TYR A 100 -2.65 -34.87 9.58
C TYR A 100 -2.83 -35.58 8.22
N ILE A 101 -1.85 -36.42 7.84
CA ILE A 101 -1.94 -37.19 6.59
C ILE A 101 -3.03 -38.26 6.69
N MET A 102 -3.18 -38.91 7.85
CA MET A 102 -4.27 -39.87 8.07
C MET A 102 -5.65 -39.20 7.93
N GLU A 103 -5.84 -38.03 8.52
CA GLU A 103 -7.08 -37.26 8.39
C GLU A 103 -7.34 -36.84 6.94
N LEU A 104 -6.33 -36.36 6.24
CA LEU A 104 -6.43 -36.02 4.81
C LEU A 104 -6.79 -37.25 3.96
N GLY A 105 -6.15 -38.39 4.21
CA GLY A 105 -6.42 -39.64 3.49
C GLY A 105 -7.85 -40.12 3.70
N LYS A 106 -8.32 -40.16 4.95
CA LYS A 106 -9.70 -40.53 5.30
C LYS A 106 -10.72 -39.60 4.65
N LYS A 107 -10.49 -38.28 4.73
CA LYS A 107 -11.37 -37.26 4.11
C LYS A 107 -11.47 -37.42 2.59
N ASN A 108 -10.44 -37.96 1.95
CA ASN A 108 -10.36 -38.17 0.50
C ASN A 108 -10.61 -39.64 0.09
N HIS A 109 -11.01 -40.52 1.01
CA HIS A 109 -11.25 -41.96 0.76
C HIS A 109 -10.04 -42.69 0.17
N LEU A 110 -8.83 -42.29 0.57
CA LEU A 110 -7.56 -42.89 0.14
C LEU A 110 -6.95 -43.82 1.21
N LEU A 111 -7.51 -43.82 2.41
CA LEU A 111 -7.12 -44.62 3.58
C LEU A 111 -8.39 -45.03 4.35
#